data_AF-A0A4S8H9N5-F1
#
_entry.id   AF-A0A4S8H9N5-F1
#
_cell.length_a   1.000
_cell.length_b   1.000
_cell.length_c   1.000
_cell.angle_alpha   90.00
_cell.angle_beta   90.00
_cell.angle_gamma   90.00
#
_symmetry.space_group_name_H-M   'P 1'
#
loop_
_entity.id
_entity.type
_entity.pdbx_description
1 polymer ?
#
loop_
_entity_poly.entity_id
_entity_poly.type
_entity_poly.pdbx_seq_one_letter_code
_entity_poly.pdbx_strand_id
1 'polypeptide(L)'
;MILLLCLGMQAQKKRARNSNGNDTLVAMRDFVHVCNAYKQLPLYLNMEIIGTTNFITGEDDTTRSNAVFYMKPGITYIRFGETEQLVNDSMALLVSSKLQRMILYSNAQAVLQRMNAITGILQQDTSLQNMAKIYSARSSGAEEQVASITLTGRNILKGTSLPKESIELQYDQTKKEPLKVTALKRALVPLSEDDYKALHAKGEMEDKLLTIEGIGHCLVKEQMVSFVFNKIAHDAAMAVPATIDDRIIKNGQGEFMPVKAYEGYAVTQN
;
A
#
# COMPACT_ATOMS: atom_id res chain seq x y z
N MET A 1 5.42 1.83 3.13
CA MET A 1 5.66 0.41 3.46
C MET A 1 4.34 -0.26 3.88
N ILE A 2 3.39 -0.37 2.95
CA ILE A 2 2.08 -1.02 3.17
C ILE A 2 1.69 -1.70 1.86
N LEU A 3 2.28 -2.87 1.60
CA LEU A 3 1.74 -3.88 0.67
C LEU A 3 2.50 -5.20 0.88
N LEU A 4 2.51 -5.70 2.11
CA LEU A 4 2.92 -7.07 2.44
C LEU A 4 2.63 -7.34 3.90
N LEU A 5 1.41 -7.77 4.20
CA LEU A 5 1.08 -8.53 5.40
C LEU A 5 -0.15 -9.37 5.05
N CYS A 6 0.10 -10.65 4.75
CA CYS A 6 -0.72 -11.79 5.17
C CYS A 6 -0.08 -13.10 4.64
N LEU A 7 0.87 -13.64 5.42
CA LEU A 7 1.20 -15.06 5.42
C LEU A 7 0.51 -15.70 6.62
N GLY A 8 -0.13 -16.85 6.40
CA GLY A 8 -0.40 -17.86 7.43
C GLY A 8 -1.86 -18.01 7.89
N MET A 9 -2.59 -18.97 7.30
CA MET A 9 -2.97 -20.23 7.97
C MET A 9 -3.80 -21.09 7.01
N GLN A 10 -3.44 -22.37 6.93
CA GLN A 10 -4.16 -23.39 6.18
C GLN A 10 -5.44 -23.78 6.91
N ALA A 11 -6.54 -23.87 6.17
CA ALA A 11 -7.62 -24.81 6.45
C ALA A 11 -8.26 -25.20 5.11
N GLN A 12 -7.98 -26.43 4.66
CA GLN A 12 -8.66 -27.01 3.50
C GLN A 12 -10.12 -27.30 3.87
N LYS A 13 -11.06 -26.63 3.21
CA LYS A 13 -12.45 -27.09 3.12
C LYS A 13 -12.88 -27.05 1.66
N LYS A 14 -12.90 -28.21 1.02
CA LYS A 14 -13.50 -28.42 -0.31
C LYS A 14 -14.98 -28.05 -0.23
N ARG A 15 -15.46 -27.12 -1.07
CA ARG A 15 -16.87 -27.10 -1.50
C ARG A 15 -17.11 -26.33 -2.80
N ALA A 16 -17.89 -27.02 -3.65
CA ALA A 16 -18.78 -26.59 -4.73
C ALA A 16 -18.34 -25.48 -5.69
N ARG A 17 -18.08 -25.89 -6.93
CA ARG A 17 -17.81 -25.06 -8.10
C ARG A 17 -19.13 -24.50 -8.64
N ASN A 18 -19.49 -23.28 -8.26
CA ASN A 18 -20.58 -22.54 -8.91
C ASN A 18 -20.06 -21.92 -10.22
N SER A 19 -20.77 -22.15 -11.32
CA SER A 19 -20.37 -21.90 -12.71
C SER A 19 -20.57 -20.46 -13.20
N ASN A 20 -20.41 -19.45 -12.35
CA ASN A 20 -20.29 -18.04 -12.77
C ASN A 20 -18.80 -17.57 -12.81
N GLY A 21 -17.86 -18.51 -12.75
CA GLY A 21 -16.44 -18.26 -12.49
C GLY A 21 -15.57 -17.84 -13.68
N ASN A 22 -16.14 -17.63 -14.89
CA ASN A 22 -15.32 -17.30 -16.06
C ASN A 22 -14.82 -15.84 -16.08
N ASP A 23 -15.49 -14.92 -15.39
CA ASP A 23 -15.13 -13.49 -15.46
C ASP A 23 -14.10 -13.07 -14.38
N THR A 24 -14.11 -13.75 -13.23
CA THR A 24 -13.23 -13.40 -12.09
C THR A 24 -11.74 -13.59 -12.39
N LEU A 25 -11.34 -14.66 -13.09
CA LEU A 25 -9.92 -14.92 -13.34
C LEU A 25 -9.30 -13.95 -14.35
N VAL A 26 -10.09 -13.52 -15.35
CA VAL A 26 -9.63 -12.54 -16.35
C VAL A 26 -9.44 -11.19 -15.67
N ALA A 27 -10.45 -10.69 -14.96
CA ALA A 27 -10.36 -9.44 -14.21
C ALA A 27 -9.20 -9.44 -13.19
N MET A 28 -8.96 -10.57 -12.51
CA MET A 28 -7.81 -10.71 -11.61
C MET A 28 -6.46 -10.66 -12.33
N ARG A 29 -6.35 -11.29 -13.50
CA ARG A 29 -5.12 -11.23 -14.29
C ARG A 29 -4.85 -9.81 -14.76
N ASP A 30 -5.87 -9.11 -15.21
CA ASP A 30 -5.77 -7.72 -15.64
C ASP A 30 -5.38 -6.81 -14.48
N PHE A 31 -5.98 -7.01 -13.30
CA PHE A 31 -5.60 -6.31 -12.08
C PHE A 31 -4.11 -6.47 -11.77
N VAL A 32 -3.61 -7.72 -11.76
CA VAL A 32 -2.20 -8.01 -11.49
C VAL A 32 -1.29 -7.43 -12.57
N HIS A 33 -1.72 -7.50 -13.83
CA HIS A 33 -0.95 -6.95 -14.95
C HIS A 33 -0.79 -5.44 -14.81
N VAL A 34 -1.89 -4.69 -14.67
CA VAL A 34 -1.85 -3.23 -14.52
C VAL A 34 -1.07 -2.82 -13.27
N CYS A 35 -1.21 -3.54 -12.16
CA CYS A 35 -0.48 -3.25 -10.92
C CYS A 35 1.03 -3.51 -11.00
N ASN A 36 1.54 -4.16 -12.06
CA ASN A 36 2.97 -4.50 -12.17
C ASN A 36 3.61 -4.05 -13.49
N ALA A 37 2.86 -3.83 -14.55
CA ALA A 37 3.38 -3.50 -15.88
C ALA A 37 4.26 -2.24 -15.88
N TYR A 38 3.86 -1.23 -15.09
CA TYR A 38 4.58 0.04 -14.94
C TYR A 38 5.85 -0.06 -14.09
N LYS A 39 6.17 -1.21 -13.50
CA LYS A 39 7.29 -1.32 -12.54
C LYS A 39 8.66 -1.59 -13.20
N GLN A 40 8.80 -1.21 -14.46
CA GLN A 40 10.01 -1.41 -15.26
C GLN A 40 11.03 -0.28 -14.98
N LEU A 41 12.31 -0.63 -14.89
CA LEU A 41 13.39 0.35 -14.74
C LEU A 41 13.77 0.95 -16.10
N PRO A 42 14.15 2.24 -16.17
CA PRO A 42 14.09 3.23 -15.09
C PRO A 42 12.64 3.60 -14.76
N LEU A 43 12.36 3.91 -13.49
CA LEU A 43 11.02 4.28 -13.04
C LEU A 43 11.06 5.55 -12.18
N TYR A 44 10.21 6.49 -12.54
CA TYR A 44 9.78 7.59 -11.68
C TYR A 44 8.31 7.45 -11.35
N LEU A 45 8.01 7.54 -10.07
CA LEU A 45 6.66 7.45 -9.55
C LEU A 45 6.43 8.62 -8.59
N ASN A 46 5.41 9.43 -8.88
CA ASN A 46 4.86 10.40 -7.93
C ASN A 46 3.47 9.94 -7.54
N MET A 47 3.26 9.71 -6.25
CA MET A 47 2.05 9.13 -5.72
C MET A 47 1.60 9.88 -4.47
N GLU A 48 0.31 10.10 -4.36
CA GLU A 48 -0.33 10.58 -3.15
C GLU A 48 -1.04 9.43 -2.44
N ILE A 49 -0.91 9.38 -1.11
CA ILE A 49 -1.48 8.34 -0.26
C ILE A 49 -2.42 9.00 0.73
N ILE A 50 -3.68 8.57 0.72
CA ILE A 50 -4.76 9.17 1.50
C ILE A 50 -5.39 8.08 2.35
N GLY A 51 -5.25 8.17 3.66
CA GLY A 51 -5.97 7.38 4.65
C GLY A 51 -7.21 8.13 5.13
N THR A 52 -8.36 7.47 5.16
CA THR A 52 -9.59 8.01 5.74
C THR A 52 -10.34 6.92 6.51
N THR A 53 -11.14 7.33 7.48
CA THR A 53 -12.09 6.44 8.17
C THR A 53 -13.40 7.16 8.41
N ASN A 54 -14.49 6.40 8.48
CA ASN A 54 -15.77 6.94 8.92
C ASN A 54 -15.82 7.18 10.43
N PHE A 55 -14.94 6.57 11.22
CA PHE A 55 -14.94 6.72 12.68
C PHE A 55 -13.53 6.88 13.24
N ILE A 56 -13.20 8.13 13.60
CA ILE A 56 -11.87 8.52 14.07
C ILE A 56 -11.71 8.09 15.53
N THR A 57 -10.73 7.23 15.77
CA THR A 57 -10.31 6.72 17.08
C THR A 57 -8.88 7.12 17.45
N GLY A 58 -8.09 7.64 16.50
CA GLY A 58 -6.74 8.13 16.74
C GLY A 58 -6.24 9.06 15.63
N GLU A 59 -5.07 9.65 15.81
CA GLU A 59 -4.49 10.61 14.85
C GLU A 59 -4.14 9.99 13.49
N ASP A 60 -3.85 8.68 13.47
CA ASP A 60 -3.47 7.95 12.24
C ASP A 60 -4.68 7.57 11.35
N ASP A 61 -5.90 7.80 11.82
CA ASP A 61 -7.13 7.40 11.13
C ASP A 61 -7.46 8.27 9.89
N THR A 62 -6.90 9.48 9.84
CA THR A 62 -6.95 10.35 8.66
C THR A 62 -5.55 10.88 8.35
N THR A 63 -4.96 10.43 7.25
CA THR A 63 -3.60 10.81 6.88
C THR A 63 -3.52 11.14 5.40
N ARG A 64 -2.62 12.07 5.05
CA ARG A 64 -2.31 12.40 3.66
C ARG A 64 -0.80 12.53 3.54
N SER A 65 -0.19 11.77 2.65
CA SER A 65 1.25 11.81 2.43
C SER A 65 1.58 11.71 0.94
N ASN A 66 2.70 12.32 0.56
CA ASN A 66 3.24 12.21 -0.78
C ASN A 66 4.44 11.28 -0.76
N ALA A 67 4.51 10.45 -1.80
CA ALA A 67 5.57 9.49 -2.01
C ALA A 67 6.16 9.69 -3.41
N VAL A 68 7.48 9.87 -3.48
CA VAL A 68 8.20 10.02 -4.74
C VAL A 68 9.28 8.96 -4.82
N PHE A 69 9.33 8.25 -5.93
CA PHE A 69 10.28 7.17 -6.18
C PHE A 69 11.06 7.49 -7.44
N TYR A 70 12.37 7.31 -7.37
CA TYR A 70 13.29 7.33 -8.49
C TYR A 70 14.07 6.03 -8.42
N MET A 71 13.89 5.15 -9.39
CA MET A 71 14.50 3.83 -9.44
C MET A 71 15.24 3.66 -10.76
N LYS A 72 16.52 3.37 -10.66
CA LYS A 72 17.43 3.09 -11.78
C LYS A 72 18.27 1.86 -11.46
N PRO A 73 18.90 1.23 -12.47
CA PRO A 73 19.93 0.23 -12.20
C PRO A 73 20.99 0.80 -11.25
N GLY A 74 21.21 0.12 -10.13
CA GLY A 74 22.22 0.44 -9.11
C GLY A 74 21.96 1.67 -8.23
N ILE A 75 20.87 2.42 -8.44
CA ILE A 75 20.52 3.59 -7.63
C ILE A 75 19.01 3.65 -7.42
N THR A 76 18.59 3.80 -6.17
CA THR A 76 17.19 4.08 -5.83
C THR A 76 17.10 5.20 -4.79
N TYR A 77 16.19 6.13 -5.02
CA TYR A 77 15.80 7.17 -4.07
C TYR A 77 14.28 7.10 -3.86
N ILE A 78 13.86 7.03 -2.61
CA ILE A 78 12.45 7.10 -2.22
C ILE A 78 12.32 8.22 -1.19
N ARG A 79 11.32 9.08 -1.37
CA ARG A 79 10.88 10.03 -0.37
C ARG A 79 9.45 9.74 0.01
N PHE A 80 9.18 9.65 1.31
CA PHE A 80 7.85 9.44 1.87
C PHE A 80 7.68 10.39 3.06
N GLY A 81 6.92 11.47 2.88
CA GLY A 81 6.83 12.55 3.87
C GLY A 81 8.21 13.11 4.24
N GLU A 82 8.52 13.05 5.54
CA GLU A 82 9.77 13.54 6.15
C GLU A 82 10.90 12.50 6.18
N THR A 83 10.73 11.38 5.48
CA THR A 83 11.69 10.29 5.42
C THR A 83 12.19 10.09 3.99
N GLU A 84 13.51 9.96 3.84
CA GLU A 84 14.18 9.58 2.60
C GLU A 84 14.82 8.19 2.77
N GLN A 85 14.82 7.41 1.70
CA GLN A 85 15.56 6.16 1.62
C GLN A 85 16.40 6.17 0.34
N LEU A 86 17.71 6.04 0.50
CA LEU A 86 18.68 6.03 -0.58
C LEU A 86 19.35 4.66 -0.62
N VAL A 87 19.40 4.03 -1.78
CA VAL A 87 19.96 2.68 -1.92
C VAL A 87 20.85 2.65 -3.14
N ASN A 88 22.02 2.03 -3.00
CA ASN A 88 22.88 1.64 -4.11
C ASN A 88 23.20 0.14 -4.04
N ASP A 89 24.13 -0.33 -4.86
CA ASP A 89 24.51 -1.75 -4.92
C ASP A 89 25.06 -2.34 -3.61
N SER A 90 25.54 -1.49 -2.70
CA SER A 90 26.24 -1.90 -1.48
C SER A 90 25.51 -1.54 -0.20
N MET A 91 24.89 -0.37 -0.15
CA MET A 91 24.37 0.24 1.07
C MET A 91 22.94 0.72 0.88
N ALA A 92 22.21 0.76 2.00
CA ALA A 92 20.94 1.45 2.09
C ALA A 92 20.99 2.44 3.26
N LEU A 93 20.55 3.66 3.03
CA LEU A 93 20.51 4.73 4.02
C LEU A 93 19.06 5.19 4.19
N LEU A 94 18.56 5.15 5.42
CA LEU A 94 17.31 5.78 5.82
C LEU A 94 17.62 7.11 6.49
N VAL A 95 17.00 8.19 6.04
CA VAL A 95 17.16 9.54 6.61
C VAL A 95 15.81 10.03 7.09
N SER A 96 15.69 10.41 8.35
CA SER A 96 14.48 11.03 8.91
C SER A 96 14.78 12.46 9.33
N SER A 97 14.15 13.43 8.65
CA SER A 97 14.32 14.84 8.99
C SER A 97 13.64 15.20 10.31
N LYS A 98 12.47 14.60 10.58
CA LYS A 98 11.73 14.80 11.84
C LYS A 98 12.54 14.35 13.07
N LEU A 99 13.23 13.21 12.96
CA LEU A 99 14.02 12.65 14.07
C LEU A 99 15.48 13.10 14.05
N GLN A 100 15.90 13.84 13.02
CA GLN A 100 17.31 14.16 12.75
C GLN A 100 18.20 12.91 12.90
N ARG A 101 17.81 11.83 12.23
CA ARG A 101 18.49 10.53 12.36
C ARG A 101 18.72 9.88 11.00
N MET A 102 19.87 9.24 10.88
CA MET A 102 20.24 8.41 9.74
C MET A 102 20.52 6.99 10.22
N ILE A 103 20.00 6.00 9.48
CA ILE A 103 20.27 4.58 9.72
C ILE A 103 20.90 4.02 8.45
N LEU A 104 22.18 3.65 8.55
CA LEU A 104 22.93 3.03 7.48
C LEU A 104 22.89 1.53 7.64
N TYR A 105 22.45 0.84 6.59
CA TYR A 105 22.60 -0.60 6.42
C TYR A 105 23.78 -0.84 5.49
N SER A 106 24.84 -1.40 6.05
CA SER A 106 26.07 -1.72 5.31
C SER A 106 25.92 -2.90 4.33
N ASN A 107 24.83 -3.65 4.45
CA ASN A 107 24.43 -4.67 3.49
C ASN A 107 23.05 -4.33 2.91
N ALA A 108 23.06 -3.78 1.69
CA ALA A 108 21.83 -3.44 0.98
C ALA A 108 21.00 -4.65 0.57
N GLN A 109 21.52 -5.89 0.53
CA GLN A 109 20.80 -7.00 -0.07
C GLN A 109 19.43 -7.26 0.56
N ALA A 110 19.32 -7.24 1.89
CA ALA A 110 18.02 -7.46 2.53
C ALA A 110 17.02 -6.35 2.19
N VAL A 111 17.51 -5.11 2.05
CA VAL A 111 16.70 -3.96 1.66
C VAL A 111 16.32 -4.07 0.17
N LEU A 112 17.29 -4.31 -0.71
CA LEU A 112 17.08 -4.51 -2.15
C LEU A 112 16.14 -5.68 -2.44
N GLN A 113 16.25 -6.80 -1.73
CA GLN A 113 15.32 -7.92 -1.85
C GLN A 113 13.89 -7.52 -1.47
N ARG A 114 13.73 -6.78 -0.36
CA ARG A 114 12.42 -6.24 0.04
C ARG A 114 11.89 -5.22 -0.98
N MET A 115 12.76 -4.38 -1.53
CA MET A 115 12.39 -3.40 -2.54
C MET A 115 11.98 -4.09 -3.84
N ASN A 116 12.74 -5.08 -4.31
CA ASN A 116 12.41 -5.90 -5.47
C ASN A 116 11.09 -6.66 -5.29
N ALA A 117 10.79 -7.10 -4.06
CA ALA A 117 9.49 -7.69 -3.74
C ALA A 117 8.35 -6.66 -3.81
N ILE A 118 8.57 -5.42 -3.36
CA ILE A 118 7.58 -4.33 -3.40
C ILE A 118 7.37 -3.79 -4.83
N THR A 119 8.45 -3.67 -5.60
CA THR A 119 8.43 -3.29 -7.01
C THR A 119 8.00 -4.43 -7.92
N GLY A 120 7.53 -5.56 -7.36
CA GLY A 120 6.75 -6.55 -8.10
C GLY A 120 7.48 -7.14 -9.30
N ILE A 121 8.81 -7.34 -9.21
CA ILE A 121 9.56 -8.12 -10.20
C ILE A 121 9.05 -9.57 -10.13
N LEU A 122 7.99 -9.81 -10.91
CA LEU A 122 7.38 -11.07 -11.32
C LEU A 122 7.64 -12.30 -10.43
N GLN A 123 6.85 -12.45 -9.36
CA GLN A 123 6.54 -13.78 -8.83
C GLN A 123 5.25 -14.29 -9.49
N GLN A 124 5.40 -15.16 -10.48
CA GLN A 124 4.32 -15.75 -11.28
C GLN A 124 3.44 -16.76 -10.52
N ASP A 125 2.19 -16.85 -11.00
CA ASP A 125 1.12 -17.85 -10.84
C ASP A 125 0.57 -18.23 -9.46
N THR A 126 1.41 -18.43 -8.44
CA THR A 126 0.90 -18.80 -7.10
C THR A 126 0.13 -17.65 -6.45
N SER A 127 0.51 -16.41 -6.77
CA SER A 127 -0.15 -15.18 -6.30
C SER A 127 -1.58 -15.05 -6.82
N LEU A 128 -1.82 -15.34 -8.11
CA LEU A 128 -3.15 -15.24 -8.72
C LEU A 128 -4.13 -16.26 -8.12
N GLN A 129 -3.69 -17.51 -7.95
CA GLN A 129 -4.53 -18.55 -7.32
C GLN A 129 -4.84 -18.24 -5.86
N ASN A 130 -3.87 -17.69 -5.12
CA ASN A 130 -4.10 -17.27 -3.74
C ASN A 130 -5.03 -16.06 -3.66
N MET A 131 -4.89 -15.10 -4.57
CA MET A 131 -5.81 -13.97 -4.68
C MET A 131 -7.23 -14.44 -5.02
N ALA A 132 -7.40 -15.41 -5.92
CA ALA A 132 -8.70 -15.99 -6.28
C ALA A 132 -9.40 -16.70 -5.10
N LYS A 133 -8.65 -17.24 -4.13
CA LYS A 133 -9.21 -17.82 -2.89
C LYS A 133 -9.74 -16.76 -1.94
N ILE A 134 -9.17 -15.56 -1.95
CA ILE A 134 -9.48 -14.49 -0.98
C ILE A 134 -10.52 -13.53 -1.58
N TYR A 135 -10.46 -13.27 -2.88
CA TYR A 135 -11.30 -12.28 -3.55
C TYR A 135 -12.13 -12.88 -4.69
N SER A 136 -13.26 -12.25 -5.00
CA SER A 136 -13.84 -12.23 -6.34
C SER A 136 -13.43 -10.94 -7.04
N ALA A 137 -13.45 -10.93 -8.37
CA ALA A 137 -13.10 -9.77 -9.17
C ALA A 137 -14.19 -9.48 -10.19
N ARG A 138 -14.41 -8.20 -10.44
CA ARG A 138 -15.33 -7.69 -11.46
C ARG A 138 -14.70 -6.49 -12.13
N SER A 139 -14.65 -6.52 -13.44
CA SER A 139 -14.35 -5.32 -14.24
C SER A 139 -15.64 -4.53 -14.44
N SER A 140 -15.57 -3.22 -14.26
CA SER A 140 -16.61 -2.30 -14.73
C SER A 140 -16.18 -1.67 -16.04
N GLY A 141 -17.16 -1.35 -16.89
CA GLY A 141 -16.93 -0.76 -18.20
C GLY A 141 -16.10 0.52 -18.14
N ALA A 142 -15.50 0.88 -19.27
CA ALA A 142 -14.74 2.12 -19.38
C ALA A 142 -15.71 3.30 -19.44
N GLU A 143 -15.52 4.29 -18.57
CA GLU A 143 -15.97 5.64 -18.87
C GLU A 143 -14.79 6.32 -19.58
N GLU A 144 -14.99 6.64 -20.86
CA GLU A 144 -13.96 7.21 -21.74
C GLU A 144 -12.70 6.32 -21.84
N GLN A 145 -11.60 6.72 -21.18
CA GLN A 145 -10.30 6.03 -21.19
C GLN A 145 -9.96 5.40 -19.83
N VAL A 146 -10.84 5.52 -18.83
CA VAL A 146 -10.62 4.99 -17.49
C VAL A 146 -11.46 3.74 -17.30
N ALA A 147 -10.80 2.64 -16.95
CA ALA A 147 -11.48 1.42 -16.53
C ALA A 147 -11.26 1.16 -15.04
N SER A 148 -12.16 0.38 -14.45
CA SER A 148 -12.04 -0.03 -13.05
C SER A 148 -12.17 -1.55 -12.89
N ILE A 149 -11.35 -2.10 -12.00
CA ILE A 149 -11.44 -3.49 -11.55
C ILE A 149 -11.64 -3.46 -10.04
N THR A 150 -12.72 -4.06 -9.57
CA THR A 150 -13.00 -4.22 -8.14
C THR A 150 -12.75 -5.65 -7.71
N LEU A 151 -11.85 -5.83 -6.75
CA LEU A 151 -11.67 -7.05 -5.97
C LEU A 151 -12.53 -6.96 -4.70
N THR A 152 -13.39 -7.94 -4.47
CA THR A 152 -14.25 -8.02 -3.27
C THR A 152 -13.85 -9.22 -2.43
N GLY A 153 -13.54 -9.00 -1.15
CA GLY A 153 -13.17 -10.06 -0.23
C GLY A 153 -14.31 -11.06 -0.04
N ARG A 154 -14.01 -12.34 -0.09
CA ARG A 154 -14.98 -13.43 0.13
C ARG A 154 -15.32 -13.60 1.61
N ASN A 155 -14.47 -13.10 2.51
CA ASN A 155 -14.72 -13.09 3.94
C ASN A 155 -15.71 -11.97 4.28
N ILE A 156 -16.84 -12.34 4.87
CA ILE A 156 -17.90 -11.43 5.27
C ILE A 156 -17.68 -10.98 6.73
N LEU A 157 -18.06 -9.74 7.03
CA LEU A 157 -18.05 -9.20 8.38
C LEU A 157 -19.14 -9.91 9.20
N LYS A 158 -18.78 -10.45 10.38
CA LYS A 158 -19.63 -11.34 11.18
C LYS A 158 -21.00 -10.68 11.44
N GLY A 159 -22.08 -11.41 11.21
CA GLY A 159 -23.44 -10.90 11.44
C GLY A 159 -23.94 -9.91 10.37
N THR A 160 -23.25 -9.77 9.23
CA THR A 160 -23.63 -8.87 8.14
C THR A 160 -23.54 -9.57 6.78
N SER A 161 -23.91 -8.88 5.69
CA SER A 161 -23.61 -9.26 4.31
C SER A 161 -22.39 -8.52 3.72
N LEU A 162 -21.75 -7.64 4.50
CA LEU A 162 -20.69 -6.77 4.02
C LEU A 162 -19.36 -7.52 3.93
N PRO A 163 -18.61 -7.41 2.81
CA PRO A 163 -17.27 -7.98 2.73
C PRO A 163 -16.33 -7.21 3.67
N LYS A 164 -15.45 -7.96 4.36
CA LYS A 164 -14.45 -7.37 5.27
C LYS A 164 -13.47 -6.44 4.57
N GLU A 165 -13.26 -6.64 3.28
CA GLU A 165 -12.33 -5.83 2.51
C GLU A 165 -12.71 -5.80 1.02
N SER A 166 -12.31 -4.73 0.35
CA SER A 166 -12.37 -4.60 -1.10
C SER A 166 -11.22 -3.74 -1.61
N ILE A 167 -10.82 -3.95 -2.85
CA ILE A 167 -9.80 -3.16 -3.53
C ILE A 167 -10.37 -2.71 -4.86
N GLU A 168 -10.36 -1.43 -5.13
CA GLU A 168 -10.71 -0.87 -6.43
C GLU A 168 -9.45 -0.34 -7.11
N LEU A 169 -9.21 -0.77 -8.35
CA LEU A 169 -8.16 -0.25 -9.22
C LEU A 169 -8.81 0.51 -10.37
N GLN A 170 -8.51 1.80 -10.48
CA GLN A 170 -8.80 2.62 -11.65
C GLN A 170 -7.51 2.76 -12.47
N TYR A 171 -7.62 2.61 -13.79
CA TYR A 171 -6.45 2.60 -14.67
C TYR A 171 -6.75 3.15 -16.07
N ASP A 172 -5.71 3.66 -16.72
CA ASP A 172 -5.73 4.12 -18.10
C ASP A 172 -5.78 2.89 -19.03
N GLN A 173 -6.83 2.79 -19.85
CA GLN A 173 -7.02 1.63 -20.72
C GLN A 173 -5.99 1.52 -21.85
N THR A 174 -5.44 2.64 -22.31
CA THR A 174 -4.49 2.71 -23.42
C THR A 174 -3.09 2.38 -22.94
N LYS A 175 -2.64 2.99 -21.83
CA LYS A 175 -1.31 2.79 -21.26
C LYS A 175 -1.22 1.56 -20.38
N LYS A 176 -2.36 1.03 -19.91
CA LYS A 176 -2.44 -0.04 -18.90
C LYS A 176 -1.70 0.34 -17.60
N GLU A 177 -1.78 1.61 -17.23
CA GLU A 177 -1.13 2.17 -16.06
C GLU A 177 -2.17 2.52 -14.97
N PRO A 178 -1.87 2.25 -13.69
CA PRO A 178 -2.77 2.59 -12.60
C PRO A 178 -2.90 4.12 -12.46
N LEU A 179 -4.12 4.57 -12.20
CA LEU A 179 -4.44 5.96 -11.86
C LEU A 179 -4.75 6.08 -10.37
N LYS A 180 -5.51 5.13 -9.83
CA LYS A 180 -5.88 5.10 -8.41
C LYS A 180 -6.08 3.67 -7.94
N VAL A 181 -5.57 3.33 -6.76
CA VAL A 181 -5.91 2.10 -6.05
C VAL A 181 -6.51 2.46 -4.72
N THR A 182 -7.73 2.01 -4.43
CA THR A 182 -8.40 2.22 -3.14
C THR A 182 -8.62 0.89 -2.45
N ALA A 183 -8.03 0.71 -1.28
CA ALA A 183 -8.27 -0.44 -0.43
C ALA A 183 -9.19 -0.03 0.73
N LEU A 184 -10.29 -0.76 0.91
CA LEU A 184 -11.23 -0.60 2.01
C LEU A 184 -11.12 -1.82 2.93
N LYS A 185 -11.05 -1.57 4.23
CA LYS A 185 -11.14 -2.57 5.29
C LYS A 185 -12.29 -2.23 6.22
N ARG A 186 -13.00 -3.25 6.68
CA ARG A 186 -14.12 -3.14 7.61
C ARG A 186 -13.87 -3.93 8.89
N ALA A 187 -14.24 -3.36 10.02
CA ALA A 187 -14.24 -4.01 11.31
C ALA A 187 -15.53 -3.68 12.08
N LEU A 188 -15.89 -4.56 13.02
CA LEU A 188 -16.92 -4.25 14.00
C LEU A 188 -16.25 -3.66 15.23
N VAL A 189 -16.71 -2.50 15.67
CA VAL A 189 -16.32 -1.87 16.92
C VAL A 189 -17.49 -2.03 17.89
N PRO A 190 -17.37 -2.85 18.95
CA PRO A 190 -18.39 -2.95 19.98
C PRO A 190 -18.65 -1.60 20.62
N LEU A 191 -19.91 -1.29 20.87
CA LEU A 191 -20.34 -0.06 21.52
C LEU A 191 -21.04 -0.37 22.85
N SER A 192 -20.89 0.53 23.82
CA SER A 192 -21.78 0.57 24.97
C SER A 192 -23.19 0.99 24.52
N GLU A 193 -24.20 0.70 25.34
CA GLU A 193 -25.58 1.13 25.05
C GLU A 193 -25.69 2.66 24.95
N ASP A 194 -24.96 3.39 25.80
CA ASP A 194 -24.93 4.85 25.83
C ASP A 194 -24.28 5.42 24.56
N ASP A 195 -23.14 4.86 24.13
CA ASP A 195 -22.47 5.29 22.90
C ASP A 195 -23.34 5.01 21.66
N TYR A 196 -24.00 3.85 21.63
CA TYR A 196 -24.91 3.49 20.54
C TYR A 196 -26.08 4.47 20.44
N LYS A 197 -26.73 4.79 21.57
CA LYS A 197 -27.82 5.79 21.63
C LYS A 197 -27.32 7.18 21.21
N ALA A 198 -26.15 7.59 21.68
CA ALA A 198 -25.58 8.89 21.35
C ALA A 198 -25.25 9.02 19.86
N LEU A 199 -24.66 7.99 19.24
CA LEU A 199 -24.37 7.98 17.80
C LEU A 199 -25.65 7.93 16.96
N HIS A 200 -26.65 7.14 17.38
CA HIS A 200 -27.93 7.08 16.71
C HIS A 200 -28.68 8.42 16.74
N ALA A 201 -28.61 9.16 17.86
CA ALA A 201 -29.23 10.47 17.98
C ALA A 201 -28.60 11.54 17.07
N LYS A 202 -27.32 11.39 16.71
CA LYS A 202 -26.61 12.29 15.79
C LYS A 202 -26.91 12.05 14.32
N GLY A 203 -27.41 10.87 13.95
CA GLY A 203 -27.80 10.51 12.57
C GLY A 203 -26.65 10.30 11.57
N GLU A 204 -25.42 10.74 11.87
CA GLU A 204 -24.28 10.69 10.94
C GLU A 204 -23.76 9.27 10.60
N MET A 205 -24.20 8.23 11.35
CA MET A 205 -23.69 6.86 11.23
C MET A 205 -24.80 5.79 11.22
N GLU A 206 -26.05 6.18 10.95
CA GLU A 206 -27.21 5.29 11.09
C GLU A 206 -27.09 4.00 10.26
N ASP A 207 -26.57 4.09 9.03
CA ASP A 207 -26.35 2.93 8.14
C ASP A 207 -25.16 2.05 8.55
N LYS A 208 -24.36 2.49 9.54
CA LYS A 208 -23.18 1.79 10.06
C LYS A 208 -23.41 1.20 11.45
N LEU A 209 -24.51 1.56 12.13
CA LEU A 209 -24.86 1.05 13.44
C LEU A 209 -25.65 -0.26 13.29
N LEU A 210 -25.20 -1.30 13.98
CA LEU A 210 -25.80 -2.64 13.91
C LEU A 210 -26.01 -3.21 15.31
N THR A 211 -27.06 -4.00 15.46
CA THR A 211 -27.24 -4.88 16.62
C THR A 211 -27.09 -6.32 16.17
N ILE A 212 -26.10 -7.02 16.72
CA ILE A 212 -25.78 -8.39 16.30
C ILE A 212 -26.02 -9.33 17.48
N GLU A 213 -26.81 -10.38 17.24
CA GLU A 213 -27.11 -11.41 18.23
C GLU A 213 -25.82 -12.04 18.80
N GLY A 214 -25.72 -12.11 20.12
CA GLY A 214 -24.56 -12.64 20.83
C GLY A 214 -23.32 -11.74 20.85
N ILE A 215 -23.37 -10.54 20.25
CA ILE A 215 -22.29 -9.53 20.32
C ILE A 215 -22.79 -8.23 20.96
N GLY A 216 -24.04 -7.84 20.68
CA GLY A 216 -24.63 -6.58 21.14
C GLY A 216 -24.54 -5.47 20.10
N HIS A 217 -24.44 -4.23 20.56
CA HIS A 217 -24.37 -3.04 19.71
C HIS A 217 -22.97 -2.87 19.12
N CYS A 218 -22.90 -2.58 17.82
CA CYS A 218 -21.65 -2.44 17.08
C CYS A 218 -21.73 -1.31 16.06
N LEU A 219 -20.58 -0.71 15.78
CA LEU A 219 -20.35 0.17 14.64
C LEU A 219 -19.52 -0.56 13.58
N VAL A 220 -19.92 -0.45 12.31
CA VAL A 220 -19.07 -0.83 11.18
C VAL A 220 -18.06 0.29 10.93
N LYS A 221 -16.83 0.08 11.41
CA LYS A 221 -15.70 0.96 11.09
C LYS A 221 -15.16 0.61 9.71
N GLU A 222 -15.14 1.59 8.82
CA GLU A 222 -14.59 1.54 7.48
C GLU A 222 -13.28 2.34 7.45
N GLN A 223 -12.20 1.70 7.03
CA GLN A 223 -10.88 2.31 6.86
C GLN A 223 -10.47 2.20 5.39
N MET A 224 -10.25 3.33 4.74
CA MET A 224 -9.89 3.42 3.34
C MET A 224 -8.48 3.97 3.19
N VAL A 225 -7.68 3.34 2.33
CA VAL A 225 -6.39 3.86 1.87
C VAL A 225 -6.42 3.96 0.36
N SER A 226 -6.28 5.17 -0.16
CA SER A 226 -6.15 5.44 -1.59
C SER A 226 -4.71 5.77 -1.95
N PHE A 227 -4.22 5.16 -3.02
CA PHE A 227 -2.96 5.44 -3.69
C PHE A 227 -3.29 6.10 -5.03
N VAL A 228 -3.02 7.39 -5.17
CA VAL A 228 -3.30 8.18 -6.37
C VAL A 228 -2.00 8.38 -7.14
N PHE A 229 -1.94 7.89 -8.38
CA PHE A 229 -0.76 7.88 -9.22
C PHE A 229 -0.71 9.17 -10.04
N ASN A 230 -0.07 10.20 -9.50
CA ASN A 230 0.02 11.52 -10.13
C ASN A 230 0.91 11.51 -11.36
N LYS A 231 1.99 10.71 -11.35
CA LYS A 231 2.89 10.56 -12.50
C LYS A 231 3.64 9.24 -12.46
N ILE A 232 3.66 8.57 -13.60
CA ILE A 232 4.50 7.40 -13.91
C ILE A 232 5.35 7.79 -15.12
N ALA A 233 6.66 7.58 -15.06
CA ALA A 233 7.55 7.87 -16.17
C ALA A 233 8.76 6.92 -16.21
N HIS A 234 9.26 6.68 -17.42
CA HIS A 234 10.34 5.72 -17.70
C HIS A 234 11.55 6.37 -18.39
N ASP A 235 12.05 7.46 -17.83
CA ASP A 235 13.15 8.23 -18.41
C ASP A 235 14.51 7.88 -17.79
N ALA A 236 15.43 7.37 -18.61
CA ALA A 236 16.79 7.04 -18.22
C ALA A 236 17.63 8.29 -17.89
N ALA A 237 17.32 9.44 -18.49
CA ALA A 237 18.03 10.70 -18.28
C ALA A 237 17.61 11.43 -17.00
N MET A 238 16.57 10.97 -16.30
CA MET A 238 16.03 11.65 -15.13
C MET A 238 17.07 11.79 -13.99
N ALA A 239 17.33 13.01 -13.51
CA ALA A 239 18.22 13.20 -12.37
C ALA A 239 17.63 12.58 -11.09
N VAL A 240 18.45 11.84 -10.35
CA VAL A 240 18.07 11.36 -9.01
C VAL A 240 18.33 12.51 -8.02
N PRO A 241 17.39 12.85 -7.12
CA PRO A 241 17.53 14.04 -6.27
C PRO A 241 18.71 14.01 -5.30
N ALA A 242 19.11 12.82 -4.86
CA ALA A 242 20.21 12.62 -3.94
C ALA A 242 20.71 11.18 -3.99
N THR A 243 21.95 11.00 -3.55
CA THR A 243 22.66 9.73 -3.38
C THR A 243 23.15 9.61 -1.93
N ILE A 244 23.64 8.42 -1.55
CA ILE A 244 24.14 8.16 -0.20
C ILE A 244 25.30 9.12 0.16
N ASP A 245 26.18 9.39 -0.81
CA ASP A 245 27.35 10.25 -0.62
C ASP A 245 26.96 11.73 -0.42
N ASP A 246 25.74 12.12 -0.81
CA ASP A 246 25.19 13.46 -0.53
C ASP A 246 24.66 13.60 0.91
N ARG A 247 24.72 12.53 1.73
CA ARG A 247 24.18 12.48 3.09
C ARG A 247 25.21 12.08 4.13
N ILE A 248 26.08 11.13 3.79
CA ILE A 248 27.12 10.61 4.69
C ILE A 248 28.47 10.50 3.99
N ILE A 249 29.54 10.56 4.78
CA ILE A 249 30.93 10.39 4.35
C ILE A 249 31.67 9.47 5.33
N LYS A 250 32.75 8.83 4.89
CA LYS A 250 33.68 8.14 5.79
C LYS A 250 34.73 9.11 6.30
N ASN A 251 34.98 9.12 7.61
CA ASN A 251 36.08 9.86 8.20
C ASN A 251 37.42 9.10 8.02
N GLY A 252 38.52 9.69 8.51
CA GLY A 252 39.85 9.07 8.44
C GLY A 252 40.00 7.76 9.24
N GLN A 253 39.03 7.43 10.10
CA GLN A 253 38.97 6.19 10.88
C GLN A 253 38.06 5.13 10.23
N GLY A 254 37.43 5.46 9.10
CA GLY A 254 36.52 4.57 8.37
C GLY A 254 35.08 4.58 8.89
N GLU A 255 34.76 5.42 9.88
CA GLU A 255 33.41 5.56 10.42
C GLU A 255 32.55 6.46 9.53
N PHE A 256 31.26 6.13 9.41
CA PHE A 256 30.31 6.94 8.66
C PHE A 256 29.80 8.10 9.51
N MET A 257 29.93 9.30 8.97
CA MET A 257 29.48 10.55 9.59
C MET A 257 28.56 11.32 8.63
N PRO A 258 27.63 12.16 9.12
CA PRO A 258 26.86 13.04 8.25
C PRO A 258 27.78 14.01 7.49
N VAL A 259 27.38 14.40 6.28
CA VAL A 259 28.00 15.55 5.61
C VAL A 259 27.65 16.85 6.33
N LYS A 260 28.39 17.93 6.05
CA LYS A 260 28.26 19.24 6.72
C LYS A 260 26.83 19.77 6.84
N ALA A 261 26.00 19.57 5.80
CA ALA A 261 24.60 20.01 5.81
C ALA A 261 23.71 19.27 6.82
N TYR A 262 24.19 18.17 7.39
CA TYR A 262 23.46 17.27 8.28
C TYR A 262 24.21 17.03 9.62
N GLU A 263 25.12 17.92 10.04
CA GLU A 263 25.92 17.74 11.28
C GLU A 263 25.08 17.50 12.55
N GLY A 264 23.82 17.97 12.58
CA GLY A 264 22.90 17.70 13.68
C GLY A 264 22.27 16.29 13.69
N TYR A 265 22.53 15.46 12.68
CA TYR A 265 21.89 14.16 12.54
C TYR A 265 22.72 13.06 13.22
N ALA A 266 22.06 12.22 14.02
CA ALA A 266 22.69 11.02 14.56
C ALA A 266 22.75 9.91 13.50
N VAL A 267 23.93 9.31 13.29
CA VAL A 267 24.10 8.16 12.38
C VAL A 267 24.19 6.87 13.19
N THR A 268 23.40 5.87 12.83
CA THR A 268 23.48 4.52 13.38
C THR A 268 23.79 3.53 12.27
N GLN A 269 24.78 2.66 12.47
CA GLN A 269 25.12 1.59 11.52
C GLN A 269 24.49 0.25 11.97
N ASN A 270 23.85 -0.43 11.02
CA ASN A 270 23.25 -1.77 11.17
C ASN A 270 23.81 -2.73 10.11
#